data_AF-A0A8K0V441-F1
#
_entry.id   AF-A0A8K0V441-F1
#
_cell.length_a   1.000
_cell.length_b   1.000
_cell.length_c   1.000
_cell.angle_alpha   90.00
_cell.angle_beta   90.00
_cell.angle_gamma   90.00
#
_symmetry.space_group_name_H-M   'P 1'
#
loop_
_entity.id
_entity.type
_entity.pdbx_description
1 polymer ?
#
loop_
_entity_poly.entity_id
_entity_poly.type
_entity_poly.pdbx_seq_one_letter_code
_entity_poly.pdbx_strand_id
1 'polypeptide(L)'
;MKIKEKDGTILEVFAIYWLGNETLFLGLPKNYGGLLAYNAKNVQVIDSTLHGTFNYFSTHINGIYHWALIEERLLDDILERDDIAYNRFLDILKAEGRIDPDFY
;
A
#
# COMPACT_ATOMS: atom_id res chain seq x y z
N MET A 1 1.30 -8.97 0.35
CA MET A 1 1.48 -9.28 -1.08
C MET A 1 2.73 -8.55 -1.48
N LYS A 2 3.67 -9.25 -2.10
CA LYS A 2 4.94 -8.64 -2.49
C LYS A 2 5.04 -8.51 -4.00
N ILE A 3 5.47 -7.34 -4.44
CA ILE A 3 5.82 -7.05 -5.83
C ILE A 3 7.30 -6.77 -5.94
N LYS A 4 7.86 -7.05 -7.12
CA LYS A 4 9.24 -6.78 -7.47
C LYS A 4 9.29 -5.89 -8.71
N GLU A 5 10.03 -4.80 -8.61
CA GLU A 5 10.30 -3.88 -9.70
C GLU A 5 11.43 -4.38 -10.61
N LYS A 6 11.62 -3.71 -11.76
CA LYS A 6 12.64 -4.08 -12.76
C LYS A 6 14.08 -3.95 -12.24
N ASP A 7 14.31 -3.00 -11.34
CA ASP A 7 15.59 -2.77 -10.68
C ASP A 7 15.90 -3.79 -9.57
N GLY A 8 14.93 -4.65 -9.24
CA GLY A 8 15.03 -5.68 -8.22
C GLY A 8 14.44 -5.29 -6.87
N THR A 9 13.98 -4.05 -6.69
CA THR A 9 13.34 -3.57 -5.46
C THR A 9 12.09 -4.39 -5.14
N ILE A 10 11.95 -4.82 -3.88
CA ILE A 10 10.82 -5.61 -3.38
C ILE A 10 10.00 -4.75 -2.43
N LEU A 11 8.68 -4.74 -2.64
CA LEU A 11 7.75 -3.88 -1.92
C LEU A 11 6.57 -4.69 -1.38
N GLU A 12 6.10 -4.37 -0.18
CA GLU A 12 4.80 -4.82 0.30
C GLU A 12 3.68 -3.95 -0.26
N VAL A 13 2.55 -4.60 -0.57
CA VAL A 13 1.35 -3.99 -1.13
C VAL A 13 0.25 -3.88 -0.07
N PHE A 14 -0.30 -2.67 0.09
CA PHE A 14 -1.34 -2.33 1.05
C PHE A 14 -2.67 -1.90 0.41
N ALA A 15 -2.74 -1.82 -0.92
CA ALA A 15 -4.00 -1.76 -1.63
C ALA A 15 -3.90 -2.31 -3.06
N ILE A 16 -5.01 -2.80 -3.58
CA ILE A 16 -5.23 -3.10 -4.99
C ILE A 16 -6.44 -2.29 -5.44
N TYR A 17 -6.30 -1.49 -6.49
CA TYR A 17 -7.42 -0.69 -6.98
C TYR A 17 -7.47 -0.67 -8.50
N TRP A 18 -8.67 -0.39 -9.02
CA TRP A 18 -8.96 -0.43 -10.45
C TRP A 18 -9.32 0.94 -10.95
N LEU A 19 -8.56 1.41 -11.95
CA LEU A 19 -8.80 2.68 -12.63
C LEU A 19 -8.92 2.41 -14.13
N GLY A 20 -10.15 2.47 -14.64
CA GLY A 20 -10.45 2.02 -16.00
C GLY A 20 -10.11 0.54 -16.18
N ASN A 21 -9.23 0.23 -17.12
CA ASN A 21 -8.77 -1.15 -17.41
C ASN A 21 -7.45 -1.51 -16.72
N GLU A 22 -6.94 -0.63 -15.84
CA GLU A 22 -5.68 -0.84 -15.14
C GLU A 22 -5.92 -1.40 -13.74
N THR A 23 -5.09 -2.37 -13.35
CA THR A 23 -4.96 -2.82 -11.97
C THR A 23 -3.70 -2.18 -11.38
N LEU A 24 -3.87 -1.47 -10.29
CA LEU A 24 -2.81 -0.71 -9.62
C LEU A 24 -2.62 -1.24 -8.20
N PHE A 25 -1.37 -1.28 -7.75
CA PHE A 25 -0.98 -1.66 -6.40
C PHE A 25 -0.45 -0.44 -5.65
N LEU A 26 -0.90 -0.21 -4.42
CA LEU A 26 -0.24 0.74 -3.52
C LEU A 26 0.85 0.01 -2.75
N GLY A 27 2.10 0.22 -3.16
CA GLY A 27 3.29 -0.32 -2.52
C GLY A 27 3.89 0.65 -1.50
N LEU A 28 4.65 0.12 -0.54
CA LEU A 28 5.36 0.88 0.49
C LEU A 28 6.90 0.88 0.24
N PRO A 29 7.44 1.86 -0.49
CA PRO A 29 8.88 2.01 -0.68
C PRO A 29 9.55 2.61 0.55
N LYS A 30 10.72 2.07 0.91
CA LYS A 30 11.57 2.62 1.99
C LYS A 30 12.02 4.05 1.65
N ASN A 31 12.05 4.93 2.65
CA ASN A 31 12.49 6.32 2.55
C ASN A 31 11.68 7.19 1.56
N TYR A 32 10.46 6.81 1.18
CA TYR A 32 9.61 7.62 0.29
C TYR A 32 8.69 8.60 1.04
N GLY A 33 8.25 8.24 2.25
CA GLY A 33 7.32 9.06 3.05
C GLY A 33 5.85 8.90 2.64
N GLY A 34 5.48 7.79 2.00
CA GLY A 34 4.10 7.57 1.54
C GLY A 34 3.91 6.21 0.87
N LEU A 35 2.76 6.04 0.20
CA LEU A 35 2.50 4.92 -0.70
C LEU A 35 2.68 5.35 -2.16
N LEU A 36 3.14 4.42 -3.00
CA LEU A 36 3.28 4.64 -4.44
C LEU A 36 2.41 3.67 -5.23
N ALA A 37 1.85 4.17 -6.34
CA ALA A 37 1.07 3.39 -7.28
C ALA A 37 1.97 2.66 -8.27
N TYR A 38 1.84 1.34 -8.33
CA TYR A 38 2.53 0.47 -9.28
C TYR A 38 1.51 -0.19 -10.20
N ASN A 39 1.69 -0.06 -11.50
CA ASN A 39 0.85 -0.78 -12.46
C ASN A 39 1.21 -2.26 -12.46
N ALA A 40 0.21 -3.13 -12.29
CA ALA A 40 0.39 -4.59 -12.24
C ALA A 40 1.11 -5.15 -13.49
N LYS A 41 1.00 -4.48 -14.65
CA LYS A 41 1.70 -4.86 -15.89
C LYS A 41 3.20 -4.57 -15.87
N ASN A 42 3.66 -3.71 -14.96
CA ASN A 42 5.04 -3.21 -14.91
C ASN A 42 5.88 -3.83 -13.80
N VAL A 43 5.29 -4.66 -12.94
CA VAL A 43 5.95 -5.30 -11.80
C VAL A 43 5.70 -6.81 -11.82
N GLN A 44 6.57 -7.57 -11.16
CA GLN A 44 6.38 -9.00 -10.94
C GLN A 44 5.72 -9.23 -9.57
N VAL A 45 4.60 -9.94 -9.52
CA VAL A 45 4.06 -10.45 -8.24
C VAL A 45 4.91 -11.64 -7.80
N ILE A 46 5.58 -11.52 -6.65
CA ILE A 46 6.43 -12.59 -6.09
C ILE A 46 5.77 -13.29 -4.89
N ASP A 47 4.77 -12.65 -4.28
CA ASP A 47 3.85 -13.26 -3.32
C ASP A 47 2.46 -12.66 -3.55
N SER A 48 1.49 -13.49 -3.91
CA SER A 48 0.13 -13.07 -4.27
C SER A 48 -0.81 -12.88 -3.07
N THR A 49 -0.40 -13.18 -1.84
CA THR A 49 -1.29 -13.14 -0.68
C THR A 49 -1.28 -11.76 -0.03
N LEU A 50 -2.45 -11.15 0.16
CA LEU A 50 -2.59 -9.98 1.05
C LEU A 50 -2.67 -10.49 2.50
N HIS A 51 -1.74 -10.04 3.34
CA HIS A 51 -1.68 -10.42 4.74
C HIS A 51 -2.13 -9.27 5.64
N GLY A 52 -3.16 -9.48 6.46
CA GLY A 52 -3.76 -8.44 7.30
C GLY A 52 -5.27 -8.32 7.10
N THR A 53 -5.85 -7.24 7.61
CA THR A 53 -7.28 -6.93 7.43
C THR A 53 -7.44 -5.95 6.27
N PHE A 54 -8.26 -6.33 5.30
CA PHE A 54 -8.52 -5.52 4.10
C PHE A 54 -10.01 -5.35 3.90
N ASN A 55 -10.41 -4.15 3.50
CA ASN A 55 -11.78 -3.80 3.21
C ASN A 55 -11.93 -3.54 1.71
N TYR A 56 -13.01 -4.05 1.14
CA TYR A 56 -13.47 -3.54 -0.15
C TYR A 56 -14.05 -2.15 0.06
N PHE A 57 -13.54 -1.17 -0.69
CA PHE A 57 -14.00 0.20 -0.67
C PHE A 57 -14.33 0.64 -2.10
N SER A 58 -15.49 1.26 -2.25
CA SER A 58 -16.05 1.64 -3.54
C SER A 58 -16.55 3.08 -3.47
N THR A 59 -15.92 3.94 -4.27
CA THR A 59 -16.36 5.31 -4.55
C THR A 59 -16.36 5.52 -6.06
N HIS A 60 -15.62 6.52 -6.56
CA HIS A 60 -15.29 6.65 -7.99
C HIS A 60 -14.21 5.64 -8.41
N ILE A 61 -13.40 5.17 -7.46
CA ILE A 61 -12.35 4.17 -7.66
C ILE A 61 -12.65 3.00 -6.73
N ASN A 62 -12.79 1.81 -7.32
CA ASN A 62 -13.01 0.58 -6.57
C ASN A 62 -11.67 -0.05 -6.20
N GLY A 63 -11.59 -0.64 -5.02
CA GLY A 63 -10.40 -1.34 -4.59
C GLY A 63 -10.56 -2.13 -3.31
N ILE A 64 -9.52 -2.89 -3.01
CA ILE A 64 -9.30 -3.58 -1.76
C ILE A 64 -8.15 -2.84 -1.08
N TYR A 65 -8.40 -2.29 0.10
CA TYR A 65 -7.45 -1.44 0.82
C TYR A 65 -7.20 -2.01 2.20
N HIS A 66 -5.99 -1.85 2.72
CA HIS A 66 -5.71 -2.07 4.13
C HIS A 66 -6.70 -1.26 4.97
N TRP A 67 -7.29 -1.89 6.00
CA TRP A 67 -8.41 -1.31 6.76
C TRP A 67 -8.13 0.12 7.22
N ALA A 68 -6.92 0.38 7.74
CA ALA A 68 -6.52 1.68 8.27
C ALA A 68 -6.55 2.81 7.23
N LEU A 69 -6.28 2.51 5.95
CA LEU A 69 -6.35 3.53 4.89
C LEU A 69 -7.77 4.12 4.77
N ILE A 70 -8.79 3.32 5.08
CA ILE A 70 -10.20 3.69 4.95
C ILE A 70 -10.78 4.11 6.29
N GLU A 71 -10.64 3.26 7.32
CA GLU A 71 -11.27 3.47 8.62
C GLU A 71 -10.64 4.62 9.41
N GLU A 72 -9.32 4.81 9.30
CA GLU A 72 -8.63 5.97 9.88
C GLU A 72 -8.51 7.16 8.91
N ARG A 73 -9.09 7.04 7.71
CA ARG A 73 -9.09 8.09 6.67
C ARG A 73 -7.70 8.56 6.24
N LEU A 74 -6.72 7.65 6.25
CA LEU A 74 -5.32 7.98 5.97
C LEU A 74 -4.98 7.99 4.47
N LEU A 75 -5.85 7.45 3.61
CA LEU A 75 -5.52 7.22 2.20
C LEU A 75 -5.08 8.50 1.48
N ASP A 76 -5.89 9.55 1.51
CA ASP A 76 -5.63 10.78 0.76
C ASP A 76 -4.37 11.49 1.30
N ASP A 77 -4.28 11.65 2.62
CA ASP A 77 -3.14 12.29 3.29
C ASP A 77 -1.81 11.56 2.99
N ILE A 78 -1.80 10.22 2.98
CA ILE A 78 -0.59 9.43 2.64
C ILE A 78 -0.21 9.59 1.17
N LEU A 79 -1.18 9.67 0.26
CA LEU A 79 -0.92 9.91 -1.16
C LEU A 79 -0.38 11.33 -1.39
N GLU A 80 -0.78 12.29 -0.55
CA GLU A 80 -0.28 13.66 -0.50
C GLU A 80 1.04 13.80 0.28
N ARG A 81 1.59 12.70 0.80
CA ARG A 81 2.85 12.62 1.57
C ARG A 81 2.81 13.45 2.86
N ASP A 82 1.67 13.46 3.53
CA ASP A 82 1.58 13.98 4.90
C ASP A 82 2.34 13.06 5.87
N ASP A 83 3.34 13.62 6.53
CA ASP A 83 4.21 12.88 7.45
C ASP A 83 3.45 12.35 8.67
N ILE A 84 2.40 13.04 9.13
CA ILE A 84 1.64 12.61 10.33
C ILE A 84 0.82 11.37 9.98
N ALA A 85 0.09 11.39 8.87
CA ALA A 85 -0.69 10.26 8.39
C ALA A 85 0.21 9.07 8.02
N TYR A 86 1.36 9.32 7.39
CA TYR A 86 2.32 8.28 7.07
C TYR A 86 2.87 7.59 8.31
N ASN A 87 3.34 8.36 9.31
CA ASN A 87 3.84 7.79 10.56
C ASN A 87 2.74 7.03 11.33
N ARG A 88 1.50 7.54 11.33
CA ARG A 88 0.36 6.82 11.90
C ARG A 88 0.16 5.46 11.25
N PHE A 89 0.26 5.40 9.91
CA PHE A 89 0.16 4.14 9.19
C PHE A 89 1.33 3.19 9.49
N LEU A 90 2.57 3.70 9.59
CA LEU A 90 3.73 2.89 9.99
C LEU A 90 3.55 2.29 11.39
N ASP A 91 3.03 3.05 12.36
CA ASP A 91 2.76 2.56 13.71
C ASP A 91 1.78 1.39 13.70
N ILE A 92 0.72 1.48 12.88
CA ILE A 92 -0.26 0.41 12.71
C ILE A 92 0.40 -0.83 12.10
N LEU A 93 1.15 -0.65 11.01
CA LEU A 93 1.83 -1.77 10.33
C LEU A 93 2.87 -2.45 11.23
N LYS A 94 3.58 -1.69 12.07
CA LYS A 94 4.52 -2.21 13.08
C LYS A 94 3.79 -2.99 14.17
N ALA A 95 2.68 -2.46 14.68
CA ALA A 95 1.86 -3.14 15.69
C ALA A 95 1.28 -4.47 15.16
N GLU A 96 0.98 -4.55 13.86
CA GLU A 96 0.52 -5.77 13.20
C GLU A 96 1.64 -6.74 12.80
N GLY A 97 2.92 -6.35 12.97
CA GLY A 97 4.06 -7.14 12.53
C GLY A 97 4.16 -7.28 11.00
N ARG A 98 3.65 -6.30 10.25
CA ARG A 98 3.67 -6.28 8.77
C ARG A 98 4.95 -5.71 8.19
N ILE A 99 5.62 -4.84 8.94
CA ILE A 99 6.91 -4.25 8.59
C ILE A 99 7.87 -4.33 9.77
N ASP A 100 9.15 -4.17 9.48
CA ASP A 100 10.18 -4.17 10.52
C ASP A 100 10.00 -2.97 11.49
N PRO A 101 10.32 -3.12 12.79
CA PRO A 101 10.20 -2.02 13.76
C PRO A 101 11.02 -0.78 13.38
N ASP A 102 12.15 -0.98 12.70
CA ASP A 102 13.08 0.06 12.21
C ASP A 102 12.77 0.53 10.77
N PHE A 103 11.63 0.12 10.20
CA PHE A 103 11.20 0.57 8.88
C PHE A 103 10.95 2.09 8.86
N TYR A 104 11.58 2.76 7.88
CA TYR A 104 11.40 4.15 7.47
C TYR A 104 11.59 4.28 5.95
#